data_AF-A0A084T109-F1
#
_entry.id   AF-A0A084T109-F1
#
_cell.length_a   1.000
_cell.length_b   1.000
_cell.length_c   1.000
_cell.angle_alpha   90.00
_cell.angle_beta   90.00
_cell.angle_gamma   90.00
#
_symmetry.space_group_name_H-M   'P 1'
#
loop_
_entity.id
_entity.type
_entity.pdbx_description
1 polymer ?
#
loop_
_entity_poly.entity_id
_entity_poly.type
_entity_poly.pdbx_seq_one_letter_code
_entity_poly.pdbx_strand_id
1 'polypeptide(L)'
;MSVLKHIKKENKKRKSILHATSNYQKNCASGFQKKEYSQIHHILCLQSIASRAEQYKPGLKDYIEACLWVTPWDINNPDNLMGLPLNKQYRKSDGKEPKNLPSHQIDHNTRGGYREEVSAYLKDNVWSTLTAKKKVHDVDVKKLKDELESASNTFRTRLEKRGLRGPQTKLGWQNRFEPTYAKTWHLPFSMARIPSPRSPGISLKKLVNVFKKLK
;
A
#
# COMPACT_ATOMS: atom_id res chain seq x y z
N MET A 1 16.30 14.01 31.57
CA MET A 1 15.17 14.81 32.11
C MET A 1 13.88 14.00 31.99
N SER A 2 12.93 14.14 32.92
CA SER A 2 11.65 13.39 32.94
C SER A 2 10.65 13.94 31.91
N VAL A 3 9.81 13.07 31.34
CA VAL A 3 8.72 13.37 30.39
C VAL A 3 7.82 14.51 30.88
N LEU A 4 7.55 14.59 32.18
CA LEU A 4 6.79 15.69 32.78
C LEU A 4 7.51 17.04 32.65
N LYS A 5 8.85 17.08 32.68
CA LYS A 5 9.60 18.32 32.45
C LYS A 5 9.63 18.72 30.97
N HIS A 6 9.60 17.81 30.00
CA HIS A 6 9.56 18.18 28.57
C HIS A 6 8.13 18.44 28.05
N ILE A 7 7.13 17.83 28.68
CA ILE A 7 5.70 18.14 28.47
C ILE A 7 5.33 19.47 29.15
N LYS A 8 5.85 19.76 30.36
CA LYS A 8 5.51 21.01 31.08
C LYS A 8 6.39 22.22 30.73
N LYS A 9 7.64 22.05 30.29
CA LYS A 9 8.56 23.18 30.05
C LYS A 9 8.35 23.88 28.71
N GLU A 10 7.59 23.29 27.79
CA GLU A 10 7.22 23.93 26.53
C GLU A 10 5.71 24.11 26.42
N ASN A 11 5.21 25.16 27.08
CA ASN A 11 3.94 25.83 26.77
C ASN A 11 3.92 26.47 25.36
N LYS A 12 4.87 26.11 24.48
CA LYS A 12 4.82 26.43 23.05
C LYS A 12 3.93 25.38 22.41
N LYS A 13 2.78 25.79 21.86
CA LYS A 13 1.92 24.96 21.01
C LYS A 13 2.79 24.06 20.14
N ARG A 14 2.93 22.77 20.47
CA ARG A 14 3.71 21.83 19.67
C ARG A 14 3.04 21.76 18.30
N LYS A 15 3.69 22.30 17.28
CA LYS A 15 3.26 22.09 15.89
C LYS A 15 3.74 20.70 15.48
N SER A 16 2.83 19.87 15.00
CA SER A 16 3.21 18.62 14.34
C SER A 16 4.16 18.94 13.21
N ILE A 17 5.27 18.21 13.10
CA ILE A 17 6.10 18.24 11.89
C ILE A 17 5.71 17.14 10.89
N LEU A 18 4.69 16.34 11.22
CA LEU A 18 4.02 15.49 10.23
C LEU A 18 3.33 16.40 9.23
N HIS A 19 4.01 16.67 8.14
CA HIS A 19 3.44 17.36 7.00
C HIS A 19 2.92 16.28 6.06
N ALA A 20 1.62 16.32 5.73
CA ALA A 20 1.12 15.69 4.52
C ALA A 20 1.25 16.74 3.40
N THR A 21 2.28 16.66 2.56
CA THR A 21 2.43 17.65 1.49
C THR A 21 1.21 17.62 0.56
N SER A 22 0.68 18.80 0.19
CA SER A 22 -0.48 18.90 -0.72
C SER A 22 -0.17 18.48 -2.16
N ASN A 23 1.12 18.37 -2.51
CA ASN A 23 1.62 18.06 -3.85
C ASN A 23 1.95 16.56 -4.06
N TYR A 24 1.25 15.65 -3.38
CA TYR A 24 1.49 14.20 -3.49
C TYR A 24 1.48 13.67 -4.94
N GLN A 25 0.76 14.33 -5.85
CA GLN A 25 0.80 14.02 -7.28
C GLN A 25 2.16 14.27 -7.94
N LYS A 26 2.85 15.35 -7.56
CA LYS A 26 4.20 15.64 -8.06
C LYS A 26 5.24 14.73 -7.43
N ASN A 27 5.02 14.32 -6.17
CA ASN A 27 5.90 13.41 -5.45
C ASN A 27 5.84 11.97 -5.98
N CYS A 28 4.72 11.58 -6.60
CA CYS A 28 4.58 10.27 -7.23
C CYS A 28 5.20 10.26 -8.64
N ALA A 29 6.53 10.14 -8.71
CA ALA A 29 7.26 10.15 -9.98
C ALA A 29 7.16 8.81 -10.76
N SER A 30 6.84 7.71 -10.09
CA SER A 30 6.87 6.36 -10.67
C SER A 30 5.46 5.81 -10.94
N GLY A 31 5.25 5.26 -12.14
CA GLY A 31 4.05 4.50 -12.50
C GLY A 31 2.74 5.30 -12.68
N PHE A 32 2.68 6.55 -12.20
CA PHE A 32 1.51 7.42 -12.39
C PHE A 32 1.51 8.00 -13.81
N GLN A 33 0.42 7.79 -14.56
CA GLN A 33 0.33 8.25 -15.95
C GLN A 33 -0.89 9.14 -16.17
N LYS A 34 -2.09 8.65 -15.86
CA LYS A 34 -3.36 9.36 -16.04
C LYS A 34 -4.36 8.88 -14.99
N LYS A 35 -5.17 9.78 -14.44
CA LYS A 35 -6.13 9.46 -13.35
C LYS A 35 -7.11 8.33 -13.68
N GLU A 36 -7.43 8.13 -14.97
CA GLU A 36 -8.35 7.06 -15.40
C GLU A 36 -7.71 5.67 -15.50
N TYR A 37 -6.38 5.61 -15.57
CA TYR A 37 -5.62 4.40 -15.86
C TYR A 37 -4.74 3.96 -14.69
N SER A 38 -4.35 4.91 -13.85
CA SER A 38 -3.50 4.71 -12.68
C SER A 38 -3.96 5.58 -11.53
N GLN A 39 -3.80 5.11 -10.30
CA GLN A 39 -3.94 5.92 -9.10
C GLN A 39 -2.64 5.92 -8.32
N ILE A 40 -2.43 7.01 -7.58
CA ILE A 40 -1.35 7.08 -6.61
C ILE A 40 -1.76 6.21 -5.42
N HIS A 41 -0.84 5.33 -5.03
CA HIS A 41 -0.97 4.43 -3.92
C HIS A 41 0.06 4.80 -2.84
N HIS A 42 -0.41 4.97 -1.61
CA HIS A 42 0.44 5.03 -0.43
C HIS A 42 0.88 3.61 -0.06
N ILE A 43 2.17 3.33 -0.23
CA ILE A 43 2.75 2.01 0.00
C ILE A 43 2.53 1.57 1.45
N LEU A 44 2.89 2.42 2.41
CA LEU A 44 2.38 2.36 3.77
C LEU A 44 1.02 3.06 3.78
N CYS A 45 -0.04 2.25 3.74
CA CYS A 45 -1.40 2.72 3.52
C CYS A 45 -1.81 3.78 4.56
N LEU A 46 -2.49 4.83 4.10
CA LEU A 46 -3.03 5.88 4.96
C LEU A 46 -3.84 5.29 6.12
N GLN A 47 -4.67 4.27 5.85
CA GLN A 47 -5.47 3.62 6.89
C GLN A 47 -4.62 2.86 7.91
N SER A 48 -3.57 2.14 7.49
CA SER A 48 -2.65 1.44 8.40
C SER A 48 -1.92 2.39 9.34
N ILE A 49 -1.55 3.57 8.82
CA ILE A 49 -0.93 4.63 9.64
C ILE A 49 -1.99 5.32 10.52
N ALA A 50 -3.20 5.56 10.03
CA ALA A 50 -4.26 6.23 10.79
C ALA A 50 -4.76 5.37 11.97
N SER A 51 -4.85 4.04 11.81
CA SER A 51 -5.30 3.11 12.87
C SER A 51 -4.16 2.51 13.70
N ARG A 52 -2.93 3.02 13.55
CA ARG A 52 -1.72 2.52 14.25
C ARG A 52 -1.88 2.38 15.77
N ALA A 53 -2.71 3.21 16.42
CA ALA A 53 -2.87 3.20 17.87
C ALA A 53 -3.43 1.86 18.40
N GLU A 54 -4.15 1.12 17.59
CA GLU A 54 -4.67 -0.22 17.90
C GLU A 54 -3.56 -1.29 17.94
N GLN A 55 -2.38 -0.97 17.41
CA GLN A 55 -1.26 -1.90 17.25
C GLN A 55 -0.22 -1.77 18.37
N TYR A 56 -0.32 -0.72 19.19
CA TYR A 56 0.67 -0.42 20.22
C TYR A 56 0.61 -1.41 21.38
N LYS A 57 1.77 -1.67 22.00
CA LYS A 57 1.80 -2.40 23.27
C LYS A 57 1.13 -1.55 24.37
N PRO A 58 0.47 -2.17 25.36
CA PRO A 58 -0.12 -1.45 26.48
C PRO A 58 0.87 -0.50 27.15
N GLY A 59 0.41 0.72 27.47
CA GLY A 59 1.23 1.74 28.15
C GLY A 59 2.23 2.51 27.26
N LEU A 60 2.34 2.20 25.96
CA LEU A 60 3.27 2.89 25.05
C LEU A 60 2.63 3.98 24.17
N LYS A 61 1.31 4.11 24.17
CA LYS A 61 0.58 4.99 23.24
C LYS A 61 1.11 6.42 23.23
N ASP A 62 1.17 7.09 24.38
CA ASP A 62 1.60 8.48 24.46
C ASP A 62 3.07 8.66 24.04
N TYR A 63 3.91 7.67 24.34
CA TYR A 63 5.32 7.67 23.94
C TYR A 63 5.49 7.57 22.43
N ILE A 64 4.81 6.60 21.79
CA ILE A 64 4.92 6.36 20.36
C ILE A 64 4.33 7.54 19.59
N GLU A 65 3.17 8.06 20.01
CA GLU A 65 2.57 9.24 19.39
C GLU A 65 3.47 10.48 19.53
N ALA A 66 4.13 10.67 20.68
CA ALA A 66 5.09 11.75 20.85
C ALA A 66 6.29 11.61 19.90
N CYS A 67 6.83 10.39 19.73
CA CYS A 67 7.92 10.14 18.79
C CYS A 67 7.49 10.41 17.35
N LEU A 68 6.32 9.90 16.94
CA LEU A 68 5.80 10.10 15.60
C LEU A 68 5.53 11.58 15.30
N TRP A 69 4.98 12.33 16.25
CA TRP A 69 4.68 13.76 16.11
C TRP A 69 5.89 14.62 15.78
N VAL A 70 7.07 14.21 16.29
CA VAL A 70 8.35 14.91 16.07
C VAL A 70 9.25 14.18 15.07
N THR A 71 8.74 13.16 14.38
CA THR A 71 9.47 12.45 13.33
C THR A 71 9.27 13.15 11.99
N PRO A 72 10.35 13.59 11.30
CA PRO A 72 10.26 14.29 10.02
C PRO A 72 10.03 13.29 8.88
N TRP A 73 8.85 12.67 8.88
CA TRP A 73 8.40 11.73 7.87
C TRP A 73 7.05 12.18 7.28
N ASP A 74 6.98 12.28 5.96
CA ASP A 74 5.77 12.65 5.21
C ASP A 74 5.15 11.39 4.61
N ILE A 75 3.87 11.15 4.90
CA ILE A 75 3.09 10.07 4.28
C ILE A 75 3.07 10.17 2.75
N ASN A 76 3.18 11.39 2.21
CA ASN A 76 3.25 11.72 0.79
C ASN A 76 4.69 11.86 0.27
N ASN A 77 5.71 11.40 1.02
CA ASN A 77 7.09 11.30 0.53
C ASN A 77 7.11 10.43 -0.75
N PRO A 78 7.83 10.84 -1.83
CA PRO A 78 8.05 10.02 -3.02
C PRO A 78 8.33 8.53 -2.77
N ASP A 79 9.11 8.21 -1.74
CA ASP A 79 9.48 6.82 -1.41
C ASP A 79 8.27 5.99 -0.95
N ASN A 80 7.27 6.63 -0.34
CA ASN A 80 6.02 6.01 0.09
C ASN A 80 4.91 6.09 -0.98
N LEU A 81 5.17 6.69 -2.15
CA LEU A 81 4.18 6.82 -3.23
C LEU A 81 4.56 5.99 -4.46
N MET A 82 3.59 5.26 -4.99
CA MET A 82 3.72 4.55 -6.26
C MET A 82 2.44 4.69 -7.09
N GLY A 83 2.56 4.91 -8.39
CA GLY A 83 1.44 4.81 -9.31
C GLY A 83 1.12 3.36 -9.62
N LEU A 84 -0.05 2.90 -9.20
CA LEU A 84 -0.55 1.57 -9.51
C LEU A 84 -1.66 1.64 -10.57
N PRO A 85 -1.72 0.70 -11.52
CA PRO A 85 -2.79 0.63 -12.50
C PRO A 85 -4.15 0.39 -11.84
N LEU A 86 -5.22 0.85 -12.50
CA LEU A 86 -6.59 0.49 -12.14
C LEU A 86 -7.07 -0.72 -12.95
N ASN A 87 -8.02 -1.48 -12.42
CA ASN A 87 -8.68 -2.57 -13.16
C ASN A 87 -9.25 -2.10 -14.51
N LYS A 88 -9.72 -0.84 -14.54
CA LYS A 88 -10.28 -0.19 -15.74
C LYS A 88 -9.24 -0.08 -16.85
N GLN A 89 -7.94 0.05 -16.52
CA GLN A 89 -6.86 0.19 -17.50
C GLN A 89 -6.69 -1.06 -18.34
N TYR A 90 -6.63 -2.23 -17.72
CA TYR A 90 -6.55 -3.50 -18.43
C TYR A 90 -7.81 -3.76 -19.27
N ARG A 91 -9.00 -3.41 -18.74
CA ARG A 91 -10.24 -3.54 -19.49
C ARG A 91 -10.31 -2.62 -20.70
N LYS A 92 -9.95 -1.34 -20.55
CA LYS A 92 -10.02 -0.32 -21.62
C LYS A 92 -8.95 -0.54 -22.69
N SER A 93 -7.76 -0.99 -22.31
CA SER A 93 -6.67 -1.29 -23.25
C SER A 93 -6.76 -2.70 -23.84
N ASP A 94 -7.75 -3.51 -23.43
CA ASP A 94 -7.81 -4.94 -23.72
C ASP A 94 -6.48 -5.68 -23.40
N GLY A 95 -5.83 -5.25 -22.32
CA GLY A 95 -4.52 -5.76 -21.89
C GLY A 95 -3.37 -5.49 -22.85
N LYS A 96 -3.51 -4.53 -23.80
CA LYS A 96 -2.44 -4.14 -24.73
C LYS A 96 -1.38 -3.24 -24.10
N GLU A 97 -1.74 -2.50 -23.04
CA GLU A 97 -0.81 -1.63 -22.30
C GLU A 97 -0.60 -2.08 -20.85
N PRO A 98 -0.41 -3.37 -20.57
CA PRO A 98 -0.41 -3.85 -19.20
C PRO A 98 0.84 -3.37 -18.47
N LYS A 99 0.67 -2.93 -17.23
CA LYS A 99 1.79 -2.69 -16.32
C LYS A 99 2.09 -3.99 -15.59
N ASN A 100 3.37 -4.32 -15.40
CA ASN A 100 3.80 -5.43 -14.56
C ASN A 100 3.74 -5.02 -13.07
N LEU A 101 2.58 -4.50 -12.66
CA LEU A 101 2.26 -4.04 -11.32
C LEU A 101 0.85 -4.51 -10.97
N PRO A 102 0.57 -4.77 -9.68
CA PRO A 102 -0.77 -5.12 -9.25
C PRO A 102 -1.74 -3.95 -9.45
N SER A 103 -3.03 -4.27 -9.58
CA SER A 103 -4.07 -3.25 -9.67
C SER A 103 -4.38 -2.69 -8.29
N HIS A 104 -4.46 -1.36 -8.16
CA HIS A 104 -4.65 -0.66 -6.88
C HIS A 104 -5.87 -1.13 -6.06
N GLN A 105 -6.86 -1.73 -6.72
CA GLN A 105 -8.11 -2.14 -6.10
C GLN A 105 -8.12 -3.61 -5.67
N ILE A 106 -7.25 -4.45 -6.22
CA ILE A 106 -7.36 -5.91 -6.07
C ILE A 106 -6.64 -6.36 -4.81
N ASP A 107 -7.42 -6.93 -3.88
CA ASP A 107 -6.97 -7.43 -2.58
C ASP A 107 -6.26 -6.37 -1.72
N HIS A 108 -6.62 -5.09 -1.91
CA HIS A 108 -6.05 -3.97 -1.13
C HIS A 108 -6.58 -3.97 0.31
N ASN A 109 -7.91 -3.89 0.47
CA ASN A 109 -8.60 -3.76 1.76
C ASN A 109 -9.45 -4.99 2.14
N THR A 110 -9.14 -6.15 1.57
CA THR A 110 -9.81 -7.42 1.91
C THR A 110 -9.20 -8.04 3.15
N ARG A 111 -9.90 -9.02 3.76
CA ARG A 111 -9.31 -9.91 4.77
C ARG A 111 -8.13 -10.66 4.16
N GLY A 112 -6.99 -10.69 4.85
CA GLY A 112 -5.70 -11.19 4.33
C GLY A 112 -5.09 -10.33 3.21
N GLY A 113 -5.66 -9.15 2.96
CA GLY A 113 -5.25 -8.23 1.92
C GLY A 113 -3.99 -7.42 2.26
N TYR A 114 -3.59 -6.57 1.32
CA TYR A 114 -2.40 -5.74 1.42
C TYR A 114 -2.37 -4.86 2.69
N ARG A 115 -3.50 -4.21 3.02
CA ARG A 115 -3.60 -3.35 4.21
C ARG A 115 -3.31 -4.10 5.50
N GLU A 116 -3.84 -5.32 5.65
CA GLU A 116 -3.59 -6.13 6.85
C GLU A 116 -2.12 -6.55 6.95
N GLU A 117 -1.50 -6.90 5.83
CA GLU A 117 -0.07 -7.22 5.76
C GLU A 117 0.80 -6.03 6.17
N VAL A 118 0.51 -4.83 5.65
CA VAL A 118 1.20 -3.59 6.04
C VAL A 118 1.03 -3.32 7.53
N SER A 119 -0.19 -3.44 8.04
CA SER A 119 -0.50 -3.16 9.46
C SER A 119 0.23 -4.14 10.39
N ALA A 120 0.25 -5.43 10.06
CA ALA A 120 1.00 -6.44 10.80
C ALA A 120 2.50 -6.15 10.80
N TYR A 121 3.06 -5.80 9.62
CA TYR A 121 4.47 -5.46 9.53
C TYR A 121 4.84 -4.24 10.37
N LEU A 122 4.04 -3.16 10.30
CA LEU A 122 4.27 -1.95 11.09
C LEU A 122 4.20 -2.23 12.58
N LYS A 123 3.21 -3.01 13.04
CA LYS A 123 3.12 -3.49 14.42
C LYS A 123 4.41 -4.17 14.85
N ASP A 124 4.85 -5.17 14.09
CA ASP A 124 5.91 -6.07 14.52
C ASP A 124 7.32 -5.47 14.34
N ASN A 125 7.51 -4.59 13.35
CA ASN A 125 8.84 -4.11 12.94
C ASN A 125 9.07 -2.61 13.13
N VAL A 126 8.05 -1.84 13.50
CA VAL A 126 8.17 -0.39 13.73
C VAL A 126 7.66 -0.04 15.13
N TRP A 127 6.39 -0.28 15.41
CA TRP A 127 5.80 0.11 16.69
C TRP A 127 6.35 -0.70 17.86
N SER A 128 6.65 -1.99 17.64
CA SER A 128 7.17 -2.87 18.68
C SER A 128 8.60 -2.53 19.12
N THR A 129 9.36 -1.81 18.28
CA THR A 129 10.80 -1.52 18.43
C THR A 129 11.05 -0.32 19.34
N LEU A 130 10.00 0.47 19.58
CA LEU A 130 10.00 1.61 20.48
C LEU A 130 9.79 1.11 21.91
N THR A 131 10.65 1.56 22.83
CA THR A 131 10.56 1.18 24.24
C THR A 131 10.59 2.43 25.10
N ALA A 132 9.67 2.55 26.06
CA ALA A 132 9.57 3.71 26.95
C ALA A 132 10.78 3.87 27.92
N LYS A 133 11.81 3.03 27.80
CA LYS A 133 12.95 2.99 28.73
C LYS A 133 14.02 4.05 28.45
N LYS A 134 13.92 4.86 27.39
CA LYS A 134 14.94 5.87 27.07
C LYS A 134 14.54 7.26 27.55
N LYS A 135 15.45 7.92 28.28
CA LYS A 135 15.42 9.36 28.57
C LYS A 135 15.75 10.22 27.33
N VAL A 136 15.96 9.60 26.16
CA VAL A 136 16.49 10.23 24.94
C VAL A 136 15.57 9.88 23.77
N HIS A 137 14.67 10.82 23.44
CA HIS A 137 13.72 10.66 22.35
C HIS A 137 14.37 10.78 20.96
N ASP A 138 15.46 11.55 20.82
CA ASP A 138 16.10 11.83 19.51
C ASP A 138 16.57 10.56 18.78
N VAL A 139 17.07 9.56 19.52
CA VAL A 139 17.50 8.27 18.97
C VAL A 139 16.31 7.52 18.35
N ASP A 140 15.15 7.58 19.02
CA ASP A 140 13.96 6.88 18.57
C ASP A 140 13.27 7.62 17.43
N VAL A 141 13.44 8.95 17.31
CA VAL A 141 12.97 9.75 16.17
C VAL A 141 13.70 9.36 14.87
N LYS A 142 15.03 9.35 14.90
CA LYS A 142 15.82 8.93 13.73
C LYS A 142 15.50 7.49 13.37
N LYS A 143 15.50 6.60 14.36
CA LYS A 143 15.16 5.19 14.18
C LYS A 143 13.77 5.01 13.56
N LEU A 144 12.76 5.70 14.07
CA LEU A 144 11.39 5.61 13.56
C LEU A 144 11.31 6.05 12.10
N LYS A 145 11.99 7.14 11.72
CA LYS A 145 12.09 7.56 10.32
C LYS A 145 12.69 6.46 9.45
N ASP A 146 13.86 5.95 9.83
CA ASP A 146 14.58 4.92 9.07
C ASP A 146 13.72 3.64 8.92
N GLU A 147 12.99 3.24 9.98
CA GLU A 147 12.11 2.08 9.97
C GLU A 147 10.88 2.27 9.06
N LEU A 148 10.28 3.46 9.02
CA LEU A 148 9.17 3.79 8.11
C LEU A 148 9.61 3.85 6.64
N GLU A 149 10.79 4.41 6.37
CA GLU A 149 11.38 4.42 5.02
C GLU A 149 11.74 3.01 4.56
N SER A 150 12.35 2.20 5.44
CA SER A 150 12.65 0.79 5.18
C SER A 150 11.38 -0.04 4.94
N ALA A 151 10.30 0.23 5.69
CA ALA A 151 9.01 -0.41 5.48
C ALA A 151 8.42 -0.04 4.10
N SER A 152 8.47 1.24 3.71
CA SER A 152 8.05 1.70 2.37
C SER A 152 8.82 0.95 1.27
N ASN A 153 10.15 0.88 1.37
CA ASN A 153 10.99 0.17 0.40
C ASN A 153 10.67 -1.34 0.34
N THR A 154 10.49 -1.98 1.50
CA THR A 154 10.14 -3.40 1.58
C THR A 154 8.84 -3.69 0.83
N PHE A 155 7.80 -2.88 1.05
CA PHE A 155 6.51 -3.09 0.42
C PHE A 155 6.46 -2.67 -1.05
N ARG A 156 7.24 -1.65 -1.44
CA ARG A 156 7.50 -1.32 -2.86
C ARG A 156 8.02 -2.54 -3.62
N THR A 157 9.10 -3.14 -3.14
CA THR A 157 9.69 -4.34 -3.73
C THR A 157 8.70 -5.52 -3.74
N ARG A 158 7.86 -5.66 -2.70
CA ARG A 158 6.80 -6.68 -2.70
C ARG A 158 5.81 -6.41 -3.83
N LEU A 159 5.28 -5.19 -3.99
CA LEU A 159 4.32 -4.86 -5.05
C LEU A 159 4.91 -5.09 -6.45
N GLU A 160 6.16 -4.69 -6.69
CA GLU A 160 6.87 -4.94 -7.95
C GLU A 160 6.99 -6.44 -8.25
N LYS A 161 7.42 -7.24 -7.27
CA LYS A 161 7.47 -8.71 -7.40
C LYS A 161 6.09 -9.32 -7.65
N ARG A 162 5.03 -8.77 -7.03
CA ARG A 162 3.65 -9.24 -7.18
C ARG A 162 3.15 -9.03 -8.60
N GLY A 163 3.46 -7.89 -9.22
CA GLY A 163 3.13 -7.61 -10.61
C GLY A 163 3.78 -8.56 -11.63
N LEU A 164 4.83 -9.29 -11.22
CA LEU A 164 5.56 -10.27 -12.04
C LEU A 164 5.12 -11.72 -11.79
N ARG A 165 4.15 -11.98 -10.91
CA ARG A 165 3.63 -13.34 -10.70
C ARG A 165 3.12 -13.93 -12.00
N GLY A 166 3.37 -15.21 -12.23
CA GLY A 166 2.84 -15.92 -13.38
C GLY A 166 1.31 -15.84 -13.43
N PRO A 167 0.69 -15.67 -14.60
CA PRO A 167 1.27 -15.62 -15.96
C PRO A 167 1.82 -14.24 -16.41
N GLN A 168 2.14 -13.29 -15.53
CA GLN A 168 2.35 -11.86 -15.84
C GLN A 168 1.05 -11.18 -16.32
N THR A 169 0.96 -9.84 -16.19
CA THR A 169 -0.31 -9.13 -16.37
C THR A 169 -0.84 -9.19 -17.81
N LYS A 170 0.01 -9.04 -18.82
CA LYS A 170 -0.40 -9.11 -20.24
C LYS A 170 -1.03 -10.46 -20.58
N LEU A 171 -0.23 -11.51 -20.41
CA LEU A 171 -0.58 -12.87 -20.81
C LEU A 171 -1.75 -13.39 -19.98
N GLY A 172 -1.77 -13.08 -18.67
CA GLY A 172 -2.90 -13.38 -17.80
C GLY A 172 -4.18 -12.73 -18.28
N TRP A 173 -4.17 -11.43 -18.59
CA TRP A 173 -5.36 -10.76 -19.07
C TRP A 173 -5.88 -11.34 -20.40
N GLN A 174 -5.00 -11.49 -21.39
CA GLN A 174 -5.38 -11.92 -22.74
C GLN A 174 -5.93 -13.34 -22.77
N ASN A 175 -5.34 -14.24 -21.97
CA ASN A 175 -5.73 -15.65 -21.95
C ASN A 175 -6.65 -16.00 -20.79
N ARG A 176 -7.17 -15.03 -20.03
CA ARG A 176 -7.94 -15.29 -18.80
C ARG A 176 -9.09 -16.28 -18.93
N PHE A 177 -9.65 -16.44 -20.13
CA PHE A 177 -10.75 -17.37 -20.40
C PHE A 177 -10.30 -18.78 -20.81
N GLU A 178 -9.03 -18.96 -21.13
CA GLU A 178 -8.47 -20.26 -21.49
C GLU A 178 -8.36 -21.14 -20.24
N PRO A 179 -8.70 -22.45 -20.30
CA PRO A 179 -8.71 -23.32 -19.13
C PRO A 179 -7.40 -23.33 -18.33
N THR A 180 -6.26 -23.23 -19.01
CA THR A 180 -4.92 -23.21 -18.42
C THR A 180 -4.60 -21.95 -17.62
N TYR A 181 -5.24 -20.83 -17.95
CA TYR A 181 -5.02 -19.54 -17.29
C TYR A 181 -6.18 -19.12 -16.39
N ALA A 182 -7.37 -19.69 -16.56
CA ALA A 182 -8.58 -19.30 -15.83
C ALA A 182 -8.43 -19.33 -14.30
N LYS A 183 -7.55 -20.18 -13.77
CA LYS A 183 -7.26 -20.27 -12.33
C LYS A 183 -6.14 -19.35 -11.85
N THR A 184 -5.31 -18.81 -12.72
CA THR A 184 -4.06 -18.10 -12.36
C THR A 184 -3.93 -16.71 -12.98
N TRP A 185 -4.79 -16.33 -13.92
CA TRP A 185 -4.72 -15.06 -14.64
C TRP A 185 -4.66 -13.85 -13.70
N HIS A 186 -5.32 -13.92 -12.55
CA HIS A 186 -5.48 -12.81 -11.61
C HIS A 186 -4.28 -12.62 -10.66
N LEU A 187 -3.37 -13.59 -10.57
CA LEU A 187 -2.26 -13.57 -9.61
C LEU A 187 -1.39 -12.29 -9.68
N PRO A 188 -0.98 -11.79 -10.86
CA PRO A 188 -0.16 -10.58 -10.94
C PRO A 188 -0.94 -9.28 -10.69
N PHE A 189 -2.27 -9.33 -10.70
CA PHE A 189 -3.11 -8.17 -10.45
C PHE A 189 -3.34 -7.92 -8.97
N SER A 190 -3.12 -8.92 -8.12
CA SER A 190 -3.38 -8.85 -6.70
C SER A 190 -2.26 -8.15 -5.93
N MET A 191 -2.65 -7.19 -5.10
CA MET A 191 -1.74 -6.55 -4.14
C MET A 191 -1.40 -7.45 -2.97
N ALA A 192 -2.21 -8.46 -2.63
CA ALA A 192 -2.01 -9.29 -1.44
C ALA A 192 -0.85 -10.28 -1.60
N ARG A 193 -0.28 -10.73 -0.47
CA ARG A 193 0.70 -11.83 -0.44
C ARG A 193 0.13 -13.12 -1.02
N ILE A 194 -1.13 -13.43 -0.70
CA ILE A 194 -1.87 -14.57 -1.23
C ILE A 194 -3.06 -14.00 -2.00
N PRO A 195 -3.06 -14.05 -3.34
CA PRO A 195 -4.18 -13.55 -4.14
C PRO A 195 -5.48 -14.29 -3.86
N SER A 196 -6.58 -13.56 -3.76
CA SER A 196 -7.91 -14.17 -3.67
C SER A 196 -8.28 -14.80 -5.03
N PRO A 197 -8.85 -16.01 -5.07
CA PRO A 197 -9.34 -16.60 -6.32
C PRO A 197 -10.33 -15.69 -7.05
N ARG A 198 -10.24 -15.61 -8.38
CA ARG A 198 -11.12 -14.77 -9.21
C ARG A 198 -11.57 -15.47 -10.48
N SER A 199 -12.87 -15.42 -10.72
CA SER A 199 -13.45 -15.83 -12.00
C SER A 199 -12.99 -14.88 -13.11
N PRO A 200 -12.58 -15.38 -14.29
CA PRO A 200 -12.28 -14.54 -15.44
C PRO A 200 -13.54 -13.89 -16.04
N GLY A 201 -14.73 -14.29 -15.59
CA GLY A 201 -16.02 -13.88 -16.15
C GLY A 201 -16.40 -14.70 -17.38
N ILE A 202 -17.24 -14.14 -18.24
CA ILE A 202 -17.69 -14.76 -19.49
C ILE A 202 -16.94 -14.15 -20.67
N SER A 203 -16.44 -15.00 -21.57
CA SER A 203 -15.87 -14.56 -22.84
C SER A 203 -16.98 -14.04 -23.76
N LEU A 204 -16.79 -12.85 -24.35
CA LEU A 204 -17.71 -12.31 -25.34
C LEU A 204 -17.96 -13.29 -26.51
N LYS A 205 -16.96 -14.09 -26.90
CA LYS A 205 -17.11 -15.14 -27.93
C LYS A 205 -18.18 -16.17 -27.55
N LYS A 206 -18.34 -16.49 -26.26
CA LYS A 206 -19.39 -17.39 -25.76
C LYS A 206 -20.77 -16.72 -25.75
N LEU A 207 -20.84 -15.39 -25.62
CA LEU A 207 -22.09 -14.63 -25.69
C LEU A 207 -22.60 -14.47 -27.13
N VAL A 208 -21.73 -14.52 -28.15
CA VAL A 208 -22.16 -14.44 -29.56
C VAL A 208 -23.17 -15.54 -29.91
N ASN A 209 -23.08 -16.72 -29.28
CA ASN A 209 -24.05 -17.79 -29.50
C ASN A 209 -25.36 -17.63 -28.70
N VAL A 210 -25.38 -16.81 -27.64
CA VAL A 210 -26.59 -16.49 -26.88
C VAL A 210 -27.48 -15.50 -27.64
N PHE A 211 -26.87 -14.60 -28.43
CA PHE A 211 -27.59 -13.59 -29.22
C PHE A 211 -27.80 -13.97 -30.69
N LYS A 212 -27.34 -15.15 -31.13
CA LYS A 212 -27.78 -15.72 -32.42
C LYS A 212 -29.26 -16.06 -32.25
N LYS A 213 -30.13 -15.23 -32.83
CA LYS A 213 -31.58 -15.46 -32.96
C LYS A 213 -31.85 -16.95 -33.15
N LEU A 214 -32.76 -17.49 -32.34
CA LEU A 214 -33.57 -18.64 -32.75
C LEU A 214 -34.13 -18.27 -34.12
N LYS A 215 -33.65 -18.96 -35.16
CA LYS A 215 -34.25 -18.91 -36.50
C LYS A 215 -35.46 -19.82 -36.50
#